data_AF-Q4TDF4-F1
#
_entry.id   AF-Q4TDF4-F1
#
_cell.length_a   1.000
_cell.length_b   1.000
_cell.length_c   1.000
_cell.angle_alpha   90.00
_cell.angle_beta   90.00
_cell.angle_gamma   90.00
#
_symmetry.space_group_name_H-M   'P 1'
#
loop_
_entity.id
_entity.type
_entity.pdbx_description
1 polymer ?
#
loop_
_entity_poly.entity_id
_entity_poly.type
_entity_poly.pdbx_seq_one_letter_code
_entity_poly.pdbx_strand_id
1 'polypeptide(L)'
;FQGNLSDLGKLLMQGSFSVWTDHKKGHNKVKDLARFKPMQRHLFLYDKMLLFCKKREETADGHEKSPSYSFKHSLKMSAVGITENVRGDSKKFEVWYNGREEVYIIQ
;
A
#
# COMPACT_ATOMS: atom_id res chain seq x y z
N PHE A 1 10.69 -6.19 5.59
CA PHE A 1 10.24 -5.46 6.78
C PHE A 1 11.28 -5.75 7.84
N GLN A 2 11.84 -4.73 8.50
CA GLN A 2 12.83 -4.94 9.55
C GLN A 2 12.08 -4.91 10.88
N GLY A 3 11.74 -6.10 11.39
CA GLY A 3 10.92 -6.28 12.58
C GLY A 3 10.24 -7.65 12.55
N ASN A 4 9.61 -8.04 13.66
CA ASN A 4 8.88 -9.30 13.75
C ASN A 4 7.41 -9.11 13.32
N LEU A 5 6.92 -9.98 12.43
CA LEU A 5 5.54 -9.92 11.95
C LEU A 5 4.53 -10.26 13.06
N SER A 6 4.92 -11.06 14.06
CA SER A 6 4.05 -11.38 15.20
C SER A 6 3.62 -10.14 15.99
N ASP A 7 4.44 -9.11 15.99
CA ASP A 7 4.22 -7.90 16.79
C ASP A 7 3.12 -7.01 16.17
N LEU A 8 2.83 -7.21 14.88
CA LEU A 8 1.84 -6.47 14.11
C LEU A 8 0.39 -6.84 14.47
N GLY A 9 0.18 -7.97 15.15
CA GLY A 9 -1.13 -8.53 15.47
C GLY A 9 -1.62 -9.54 14.44
N LYS A 10 -2.92 -9.82 14.42
CA LYS A 10 -3.54 -10.74 13.46
C LYS A 10 -3.53 -10.13 12.07
N LEU A 11 -3.23 -10.94 11.05
CA LEU A 11 -3.48 -10.58 9.66
C LEU A 11 -4.99 -10.65 9.41
N LEU A 12 -5.60 -9.50 9.11
CA LEU A 12 -7.03 -9.37 8.87
C LEU A 12 -7.35 -9.57 7.39
N MET A 13 -6.59 -8.91 6.51
CA MET A 13 -6.81 -8.95 5.05
C MET A 13 -5.49 -8.84 4.30
N GLN A 14 -5.46 -9.38 3.08
CA GLN A 14 -4.40 -9.12 2.12
C GLN A 14 -4.95 -9.07 0.70
N GLY A 15 -4.28 -8.36 -0.20
CA GLY A 15 -4.69 -8.28 -1.59
C GLY A 15 -3.73 -7.47 -2.46
N SER A 16 -3.78 -7.69 -3.77
CA SER A 16 -3.06 -6.89 -4.76
C SER A 16 -3.95 -5.76 -5.25
N PHE A 17 -3.42 -4.53 -5.25
CA PHE A 17 -4.14 -3.34 -5.65
C PHE A 17 -3.27 -2.41 -6.50
N SER A 18 -3.96 -1.60 -7.30
CA SER A 18 -3.40 -0.42 -7.94
C SER A 18 -3.40 0.73 -6.94
N VAL A 19 -2.23 1.30 -6.67
CA VAL A 19 -2.06 2.35 -5.64
C VAL A 19 -1.49 3.63 -6.25
N TRP A 20 -2.23 4.74 -6.14
CA TRP A 20 -1.75 6.09 -6.44
C TRP A 20 -1.40 6.82 -5.15
N THR A 21 -0.53 7.83 -5.25
CA THR A 21 -0.12 8.66 -4.11
C THR A 21 -0.46 10.13 -4.37
N ASP A 22 -1.18 10.77 -3.45
CA ASP A 22 -1.50 12.21 -3.49
C ASP A 22 -1.08 12.91 -2.18
N HIS A 23 0.21 12.83 -1.87
CA HIS A 23 0.76 13.36 -0.63
C HIS A 23 0.76 14.90 -0.66
N LYS A 24 0.49 15.56 0.48
CA LYS A 24 0.59 17.02 0.59
C LYS A 24 2.00 17.48 0.14
N LYS A 25 2.06 18.48 -0.73
CA LYS A 25 3.31 18.99 -1.31
C LYS A 25 4.23 19.59 -0.24
N GLY A 26 5.13 18.80 0.33
CA GLY A 26 6.41 19.26 0.87
C GLY A 26 7.47 19.40 -0.23
N HIS A 27 8.61 20.05 0.06
CA HIS A 27 9.68 20.52 -0.85
C HIS A 27 10.32 19.54 -1.88
N ASN A 28 9.76 18.36 -2.15
CA ASN A 28 10.27 17.46 -3.19
C ASN A 28 9.52 17.64 -4.50
N LYS A 29 10.06 18.51 -5.36
CA LYS A 29 9.63 18.80 -6.74
C LYS A 29 9.78 17.64 -7.75
N VAL A 30 10.01 16.41 -7.29
CA VAL A 30 10.23 15.26 -8.18
C VAL A 30 9.10 14.26 -8.02
N LYS A 31 8.11 14.32 -8.93
CA LYS A 31 7.34 13.21 -9.53
C LYS A 31 5.93 13.62 -9.91
N ASP A 32 5.83 14.49 -10.92
CA ASP A 32 4.58 14.64 -11.66
C ASP A 32 4.17 13.33 -12.37
N LEU A 33 5.14 12.50 -12.77
CA LEU A 33 4.87 11.24 -13.48
C LEU A 33 4.30 10.10 -12.61
N ALA A 34 4.63 10.04 -11.32
CA ALA A 34 4.12 8.96 -10.43
C ALA A 34 2.68 9.20 -9.96
N ARG A 35 2.15 10.42 -10.16
CA ARG A 35 0.75 10.76 -9.84
C ARG A 35 -0.24 10.17 -10.85
N PHE A 36 0.18 9.93 -12.09
CA PHE A 36 -0.71 9.46 -13.15
C PHE A 36 -0.69 7.94 -13.34
N LYS A 37 0.42 7.27 -13.03
CA LYS A 37 0.54 5.81 -13.16
C LYS A 37 0.42 5.12 -11.80
N PRO A 38 -0.58 4.23 -11.59
CA PRO A 38 -0.65 3.47 -10.35
C PRO A 38 0.56 2.57 -10.18
N MET A 39 0.94 2.37 -8.93
CA MET A 39 1.90 1.36 -8.55
C MET A 39 1.16 0.08 -8.15
N GLN A 40 1.60 -1.08 -8.64
CA GLN A 40 1.11 -2.35 -8.11
C GLN A 40 1.69 -2.60 -6.72
N ARG A 41 0.80 -2.82 -5.75
CA ARG A 41 1.16 -3.14 -4.37
C ARG A 41 0.31 -4.29 -3.85
N HIS A 42 0.94 -5.21 -3.14
CA HIS A 42 0.23 -6.14 -2.29
C HIS A 42 0.17 -5.56 -0.89
N LEU A 43 -1.04 -5.37 -0.38
CA LEU A 43 -1.27 -4.84 0.95
C LEU A 43 -1.49 -5.97 1.93
N PHE A 44 -0.93 -5.85 3.12
CA PHE A 44 -1.21 -6.73 4.26
C PHE A 44 -1.74 -5.87 5.40
N LEU A 45 -3.01 -6.04 5.73
CA LEU A 45 -3.68 -5.35 6.82
C LEU A 45 -3.57 -6.21 8.08
N TYR A 46 -2.74 -5.77 9.02
CA TYR A 46 -2.67 -6.31 10.37
C TYR A 46 -3.40 -5.38 11.35
N ASP A 47 -3.74 -5.89 12.54
CA ASP A 47 -4.38 -5.08 13.61
C ASP A 47 -3.68 -3.75 13.88
N LYS A 48 -2.33 -3.75 13.89
CA LYS A 48 -1.53 -2.58 14.27
C LYS A 48 -0.84 -1.90 13.10
N MET A 49 -0.80 -2.52 11.92
CA MET A 49 0.00 -2.03 10.80
C MET A 49 -0.61 -2.39 9.44
N LEU A 50 -0.61 -1.45 8.52
CA LEU A 50 -0.82 -1.70 7.09
C LEU A 50 0.54 -1.76 6.38
N LEU A 51 0.89 -2.91 5.80
CA LEU A 51 2.13 -3.08 5.04
C LEU A 51 1.87 -2.96 3.54
N PHE A 52 2.72 -2.19 2.86
CA PHE A 52 2.78 -2.09 1.41
C PHE A 52 3.97 -2.91 0.92
N CYS A 53 3.70 -3.89 0.07
CA CYS A 53 4.71 -4.75 -0.53
C CYS A 53 4.64 -4.69 -2.06
N LYS A 54 5.76 -4.94 -2.75
CA LYS A 54 5.79 -5.22 -4.19
C LYS A 54 5.90 -6.73 -4.38
N LYS A 55 4.93 -7.34 -5.08
CA LYS A 55 5.03 -8.74 -5.52
C LYS A 55 6.27 -8.90 -6.40
N ARG A 56 7.11 -9.90 -6.12
CA ARG A 56 8.22 -10.25 -7.01
C ARG A 56 7.66 -11.15 -8.10
N GLU A 57 7.99 -10.81 -9.34
CA GLU A 57 7.81 -11.70 -10.48
C GLU A 57 9.13 -12.49 -10.57
N GLU A 58 9.10 -13.76 -10.22
CA GLU A 58 10.25 -14.65 -10.45
C GLU A 58 10.07 -15.28 -11.84
N THR A 59 10.89 -14.88 -12.80
CA THR A 59 11.04 -15.54 -14.09
C THR A 59 12.07 -16.65 -13.97
N ALA A 60 11.65 -17.90 -13.81
CA ALA A 60 12.47 -19.08 -14.11
C ALA A 60 11.64 -20.37 -14.15
N ASP A 61 12.05 -21.24 -15.06
CA ASP A 61 11.34 -22.42 -15.53
C ASP A 61 11.02 -23.46 -14.44
N GLY A 62 9.74 -23.83 -14.34
CA GLY A 62 9.39 -25.22 -14.14
C GLY A 62 9.00 -25.72 -12.76
N HIS A 63 8.90 -24.93 -11.68
CA HIS A 63 8.30 -25.40 -10.42
C HIS A 63 7.47 -24.29 -9.75
N GLU A 64 6.21 -24.59 -9.41
CA GLU A 64 5.33 -23.68 -8.66
C GLU A 64 5.99 -23.24 -7.36
N LYS A 65 6.30 -21.94 -7.24
CA LYS A 65 6.71 -21.34 -5.98
C LYS A 65 5.71 -20.28 -5.57
N SER A 66 5.36 -20.29 -4.28
CA SER A 66 4.47 -19.32 -3.66
C SER A 66 4.94 -17.89 -3.92
N PRO A 67 4.00 -16.94 -4.13
CA PRO A 67 4.37 -15.56 -4.44
C PRO A 67 5.21 -14.95 -3.32
N SER A 68 6.33 -14.31 -3.70
CA SER A 68 7.21 -13.61 -2.76
C SER A 68 6.97 -12.09 -2.81
N TYR A 69 7.08 -11.44 -1.64
CA TYR A 69 6.70 -10.02 -1.47
C TYR A 69 7.84 -9.20 -0.87
N SER A 70 8.25 -8.15 -1.58
CA SER A 70 9.24 -7.20 -1.07
C SER A 70 8.56 -6.08 -0.31
N PHE A 71 8.87 -5.93 0.97
CA PHE A 71 8.45 -4.77 1.75
C PHE A 71 8.83 -3.45 1.07
N LYS A 72 7.92 -2.46 1.12
CA LYS A 72 8.13 -1.11 0.59
C LYS A 72 7.82 -0.02 1.60
N HIS A 73 6.71 -0.15 2.33
CA HIS A 73 6.28 0.88 3.27
C HIS A 73 5.33 0.29 4.32
N SER A 74 5.11 1.00 5.42
CA SER A 74 4.21 0.58 6.49
C SER A 74 3.55 1.78 7.17
N LEU A 75 2.25 1.68 7.46
CA LEU A 75 1.49 2.70 8.18
C LEU A 75 0.98 2.13 9.50
N LYS A 76 1.22 2.83 10.61
CA LYS A 76 0.65 2.45 11.92
C LYS A 76 -0.85 2.71 11.91
N MET A 77 -1.64 1.70 12.25
CA MET A 77 -3.11 1.83 12.22
C MET A 77 -3.63 2.93 13.15
N SER A 78 -2.88 3.29 14.20
CA SER A 78 -3.22 4.38 15.11
C SER A 78 -3.30 5.78 14.48
N ALA A 79 -2.72 5.97 13.29
CA ALA A 79 -2.73 7.25 12.57
C ALA A 79 -3.24 7.12 11.13
N VAL A 80 -3.83 5.97 10.80
CA VAL A 80 -4.51 5.72 9.53
C VAL A 80 -5.95 6.22 9.61
N GLY A 81 -6.41 6.90 8.56
CA GLY A 81 -7.82 7.12 8.31
C GLY A 81 -8.23 6.70 6.91
N ILE A 82 -9.54 6.61 6.68
CA ILE A 82 -10.13 6.11 5.44
C ILE A 82 -11.05 7.16 4.81
N THR A 83 -11.16 7.13 3.49
CA THR A 83 -12.25 7.77 2.74
C THR A 83 -12.84 6.73 1.81
N GLU A 84 -14.05 6.28 2.11
CA GLU A 84 -14.67 5.12 1.46
C GLU A 84 -15.02 5.37 0.00
N ASN A 85 -15.44 6.60 -0.35
CA ASN A 85 -15.98 6.92 -1.66
C ASN A 85 -15.10 7.93 -2.38
N VAL A 86 -14.54 7.51 -3.53
CA VAL A 86 -13.88 8.41 -4.48
C VAL A 86 -14.82 8.70 -5.64
N ARG A 87 -15.06 9.98 -5.95
CA ARG A 87 -15.95 10.39 -7.05
C ARG A 87 -15.49 9.78 -8.37
N GLY A 88 -16.43 9.13 -9.07
CA GLY A 88 -16.21 8.59 -10.41
C GLY A 88 -15.77 7.13 -10.46
N ASP A 89 -15.54 6.45 -9.33
CA ASP A 89 -15.14 5.04 -9.31
C ASP A 89 -15.53 4.34 -8.01
N SER A 90 -16.56 3.49 -8.04
CA SER A 90 -17.07 2.79 -6.85
C SER A 90 -16.13 1.71 -6.30
N LYS A 91 -15.04 1.40 -7.01
CA LYS A 91 -14.01 0.47 -6.57
C LYS A 91 -12.81 1.16 -5.93
N LYS A 92 -12.82 2.51 -5.88
CA LYS A 92 -11.73 3.29 -5.30
C LYS A 92 -12.07 3.78 -3.90
N PHE A 93 -11.10 3.65 -3.02
CA PHE A 93 -11.12 4.24 -1.69
C PHE A 93 -9.73 4.85 -1.37
N GLU A 94 -9.66 5.67 -0.34
CA GLU A 94 -8.42 6.28 0.10
C GLU A 94 -8.03 5.79 1.49
N VAL A 95 -6.74 5.50 1.66
CA VAL A 95 -6.09 5.36 2.95
C VAL A 95 -5.17 6.56 3.12
N TRP A 96 -5.36 7.34 4.16
CA TRP A 96 -4.52 8.49 4.46
C TRP A 96 -3.87 8.37 5.83
N TYR A 97 -2.72 9.02 6.00
CA TYR A 97 -1.89 8.92 7.19
C TYR A 97 -1.50 10.31 7.70
N ASN A 98 -1.35 10.45 9.03
CA ASN A 98 -0.92 11.68 9.70
C ASN A 98 -1.66 12.95 9.22
N GLY A 99 -2.99 12.98 9.33
CA GLY A 99 -3.75 14.18 8.92
C GLY A 99 -3.66 14.48 7.42
N ARG A 100 -3.63 13.41 6.60
CA ARG A 100 -3.54 13.44 5.13
C ARG A 100 -2.24 14.04 4.61
N GLU A 101 -1.14 13.94 5.36
CA GLU A 101 0.20 14.21 4.84
C GLU A 101 0.56 13.20 3.74
N GLU A 102 0.22 11.94 3.96
CA GLU A 102 0.27 10.88 2.96
C GLU A 102 -1.14 10.42 2.62
N VAL A 103 -1.42 10.26 1.33
CA VAL A 103 -2.72 9.78 0.82
C VAL A 103 -2.45 8.73 -0.25
N TYR A 104 -3.04 7.55 -0.06
CA TYR A 104 -2.97 6.40 -0.94
C TYR A 104 -4.35 6.12 -1.50
N ILE A 105 -4.53 6.28 -2.81
CA ILE A 105 -5.78 5.92 -3.50
C ILE A 105 -5.63 4.47 -3.96
N ILE A 106 -6.56 3.61 -3.60
CA ILE A 106 -6.48 2.16 -3.79
C ILE A 106 -7.63 1.71 -4.69
N GLN A 107 -7.33 0.88 -5.70
CA GLN A 107 -8.28 0.22 -6.60
C GLN A 107 -7.95 -1.26 -6.80
#